data_AF-M0IG52-F1
#
_entry.id   AF-M0IG52-F1
#
_cell.length_a   1.000
_cell.length_b   1.000
_cell.length_c   1.000
_cell.angle_alpha   90.00
_cell.angle_beta   90.00
_cell.angle_gamma   90.00
#
_symmetry.space_group_name_H-M   'P 1'
#
loop_
_entity.id
_entity.type
_entity.pdbx_description
1 polymer ?
#
loop_
_entity_poly.entity_id
_entity_poly.type
_entity_poly.pdbx_seq_one_letter_code
_entity_poly.pdbx_strand_id
1 'polypeptide(L)' 'MTQEFLRTVADHLEADGELDIQTAGFTKCRFPVLAKRYVIRDGEVLHADLSSPEPIDE' A
#
# COMPACT_ATOMS: atom_id res chain seq x y z
N MET A 1 -3.99 -2.99 12.28
CA MET A 1 -3.74 -1.53 12.33
C MET A 1 -3.70 -0.89 10.93
N THR A 2 -2.67 -1.09 10.09
CA THR A 2 -2.62 -0.43 8.76
C THR A 2 -3.73 -0.89 7.81
N GLN A 3 -3.99 -2.19 7.70
CA GLN A 3 -5.06 -2.70 6.83
C GLN A 3 -6.47 -2.26 7.27
N GLU A 4 -6.77 -2.27 8.57
CA GLU A 4 -8.07 -1.83 9.08
C GLU A 4 -8.33 -0.35 8.79
N PHE A 5 -7.30 0.49 8.96
CA PHE A 5 -7.38 1.90 8.59
C PHE A 5 -7.64 2.07 7.08
N LEU A 6 -6.90 1.35 6.23
CA LEU A 6 -7.06 1.43 4.77
C LEU A 6 -8.44 0.93 4.31
N ARG A 7 -9.03 -0.07 5.00
CA ARG A 7 -10.42 -0.50 4.76
C ARG A 7 -11.42 0.59 5.09
N THR A 8 -11.26 1.30 6.21
CA THR A 8 -12.11 2.46 6.52
C THR A 8 -11.96 3.57 5.48
N VAL A 9 -10.75 3.78 4.93
CA VAL A 9 -10.53 4.74 3.85
C VAL A 9 -11.24 4.32 2.56
N ALA A 10 -11.33 3.01 2.26
CA ALA A 10 -12.03 2.50 1.10
C ALA A 10 -13.52 2.91 1.07
N ASP A 11 -14.18 2.94 2.23
CA ASP A 11 -15.58 3.37 2.36
C ASP A 11 -15.82 4.85 2.01
N HIS A 12 -14.75 5.64 1.89
CA HIS A 12 -14.80 7.07 1.60
C HIS A 12 -14.38 7.39 0.15
N LEU A 13 -14.00 6.38 -0.63
CA LEU A 13 -13.69 6.55 -2.05
C LEU A 13 -14.99 6.58 -2.87
N GLU A 14 -14.92 7.29 -4.00
CA GLU A 14 -16.00 7.23 -5.00
C GLU A 14 -16.11 5.81 -5.59
N ALA A 15 -17.24 5.48 -6.23
CA ALA A 15 -17.54 4.11 -6.69
C ALA A 15 -16.51 3.51 -7.67
N ASP A 16 -15.68 4.33 -8.31
CA ASP A 16 -14.56 3.95 -9.16
C ASP A 16 -13.24 4.63 -8.72
N GLY A 17 -13.21 5.13 -7.49
CA GLY A 17 -12.07 5.83 -6.93
C GLY A 17 -10.95 4.87 -6.56
N GLU A 18 -9.73 5.16 -7.03
CA GLU A 18 -8.52 4.44 -6.65
C GLU A 18 -7.63 5.32 -5.78
N LEU A 19 -7.13 4.75 -4.68
CA LEU A 19 -6.09 5.37 -3.87
C LEU A 19 -4.83 4.50 -3.87
N ASP A 20 -3.79 5.00 -4.54
CA ASP A 20 -2.47 4.37 -4.62
C ASP A 20 -1.47 5.08 -3.72
N ILE A 21 -1.00 4.37 -2.70
CA ILE A 21 -0.07 4.87 -1.70
C ILE A 21 1.24 4.12 -1.82
N GLN A 22 2.29 4.83 -2.25
CA GLN A 22 3.65 4.32 -2.19
C GLN A 22 4.43 5.00 -1.07
N THR A 23 4.94 4.20 -0.14
CA THR A 23 5.85 4.65 0.91
C THR A 23 7.28 4.29 0.52
N ALA A 24 8.24 5.13 0.89
CA ALA A 24 9.66 4.86 0.75
C ALA A 24 10.39 5.24 2.04
N GLY A 25 10.90 4.23 2.76
CA GLY A 25 11.72 4.41 3.94
C GLY A 25 13.19 4.60 3.56
N PHE A 26 13.83 5.61 4.15
CA PHE A 26 15.29 5.78 4.07
C PHE A 26 15.91 5.47 5.42
N THR A 27 16.80 4.48 5.49
CA THR A 27 17.68 4.27 6.65
C THR A 27 19.03 4.90 6.32
N LYS A 28 19.54 5.79 7.19
CA LYS A 28 20.82 6.48 6.94
C LYS A 28 21.92 5.46 6.58
N CYS A 29 22.62 5.74 5.48
CA CYS A 29 23.84 5.08 5.00
C CYS A 29 23.72 3.67 4.34
N ARG A 30 22.52 3.07 4.16
CA ARG A 30 22.37 1.87 3.33
C ARG A 30 21.04 1.89 2.58
N PHE A 31 21.11 1.76 1.25
CA PHE A 31 19.99 1.28 0.45
C PHE A 31 19.77 -0.19 0.81
N PRO A 32 18.65 -0.48 1.49
CA PRO A 32 17.55 -1.07 0.75
C PRO A 32 16.35 -0.13 0.80
N VAL A 33 15.70 0.04 -0.36
CA VAL A 33 14.45 0.78 -0.43
C VAL A 33 13.41 -0.03 0.34
N LEU A 34 13.14 0.34 1.60
CA LEU A 34 11.98 -0.15 2.34
C LEU A 34 10.75 0.53 1.75
N ALA A 35 10.36 0.11 0.55
CA ALA A 35 9.17 0.63 -0.09
C ALA A 35 8.03 -0.37 0.06
N LYS A 36 6.86 0.16 0.38
CA LYS A 36 5.61 -0.59 0.38
C LYS A 36 4.63 0.15 -0.49
N ARG A 37 3.81 -0.59 -1.22
CA ARG A 37 2.69 -0.05 -1.99
C ARG A 37 1.39 -0.60 -1.44
N TYR A 38 0.39 0.26 -1.33
CA TYR A 38 -0.98 -0.10 -1.01
C TYR A 38 -1.87 0.45 -2.10
N VAL A 39 -2.73 -0.38 -2.67
CA VAL A 39 -3.74 0.04 -3.64
C VAL A 39 -5.10 -0.25 -3.05
N ILE A 40 -5.94 0.78 -2.93
CA ILE A 40 -7.32 0.65 -2.48
C ILE A 40 -8.24 0.90 -3.66
N ARG A 41 -9.05 -0.10 -4.01
CA ARG A 41 -10.05 -0.04 -5.09
C ARG A 41 -11.14 -1.08 -4.82
N ASP A 42 -12.36 -0.82 -5.28
CA ASP A 42 -13.48 -1.78 -5.19
C ASP A 42 -13.75 -2.31 -3.76
N GLY A 43 -13.41 -1.54 -2.72
CA GLY A 43 -13.50 -1.97 -1.31
C GLY A 43 -12.39 -2.93 -0.83
N GLU A 44 -11.45 -3.27 -1.71
CA GLU A 44 -10.30 -4.13 -1.43
C GLU A 44 -9.03 -3.32 -1.16
N VAL A 45 -8.10 -3.91 -0.40
CA VAL A 45 -6.81 -3.31 -0.06
C VAL A 45 -5.69 -4.26 -0.48
N LEU A 46 -5.04 -3.97 -1.60
CA LEU A 46 -3.92 -4.75 -2.12
C LEU A 46 -2.60 -4.23 -1.51
N HIS A 47 -1.68 -5.11 -1.16
CA HIS A 47 -0.40 -4.75 -0.53
C HIS A 47 0.79 -5.40 -1.23
N ALA A 48 1.83 -4.61 -1.49
CA ALA A 48 3.11 -5.09 -2.02
C ALA A 48 4.28 -4.62 -1.16
N ASP A 49 5.18 -5.54 -0.81
CA ASP A 49 6.50 -5.21 -0.30
C ASP A 49 7.47 -5.04 -1.47
N LEU A 50 7.84 -3.79 -1.77
CA LEU A 50 8.72 -3.45 -2.88
C LEU A 50 10.22 -3.63 -2.53
N SER A 51 10.53 -4.13 -1.33
CA SER A 51 11.89 -4.56 -0.98
C SER A 51 12.22 -5.96 -1.49
N SER A 52 11.23 -6.69 -2.02
CA SER A 52 11.31 -8.06 -2.53
C SER A 52 10.59 -8.15 -3.90
N PRO A 53 10.99 -9.04 -4.82
CA PRO A 53 10.24 -9.31 -6.05
C PRO A 53 9.00 -10.21 -5.84
N GLU A 54 8.55 -10.38 -4.60
CA GLU A 54 7.36 -11.16 -4.28
C GLU A 54 6.09 -10.50 -4.85
N PRO A 55 5.08 -11.30 -5.25
CA PRO A 55 3.82 -10.78 -5.78
C PRO A 55 3.03 -9.99 -4.73
N ILE A 56 2.06 -9.20 -5.19
CA ILE A 56 1.15 -8.42 -4.36
C ILE A 56 0.20 -9.37 -3.63
N ASP A 57 0.12 -9.26 -2.30
CA ASP A 57 -0.83 -10.00 -1.47
C ASP A 57 -2.19 -9.27 -1.39
N GLU A 58 -3.28 -10.05 -1.36
CA GLU A 58 -4.67 -9.59 -1.15
C GLU A 58 -5.02 -9.38 0.34
#